data_AF-E4LGI4-F1
#
_entry.id   AF-E4LGI4-F1
#
_cell.length_a   1.000
_cell.length_b   1.000
_cell.length_c   1.000
_cell.angle_alpha   90.00
_cell.angle_beta   90.00
_cell.angle_gamma   90.00
#
_symmetry.space_group_name_H-M   'P 1'
#
loop_
_entity.id
_entity.type
_entity.pdbx_description
1 polymer ?
#
loop_
_entity_poly.entity_id
_entity_poly.type
_entity_poly.pdbx_seq_one_letter_code
_entity_poly.pdbx_strand_id
1 'polypeptide(L)'
;MHPIDHGFRAHFFAWRGRLNRMRHFKRQLAVFGLMCAAMLLLASVLDLLSPHLRHSEIVTWIIIALMGVVVLTYAVSSVMLQIRRLHDLNLSGFFLLLRLVPFVDVILCLYLIFAKGTEGDNRFGHDPLGSADIRDFTKEPPPVCAAPGTPATQQGENHNRHTKKGEYIPLDLFSRSGRLSRRDFALTVGILFGGSGLIFLLLEVLSIPLIYYVAAFFFRDMTTAFWTMMTGAWFIACIAVCLALLTLSLPAVIRRLHDMNCSGWLALPLVPCSLIILGLTLVSSLLSIGITLSVMISGTPTGYIGGFHLTTDMNDILAGSIFFIVLIFMVTLPLLSAYAAFLFFKKGSPAENRWGAPSISNKLPPMRAAFLSTNGSIERRPFIVQTLLLLTAAGIIVPIALYLVSVPIFFILIGLGVLPFGTHMHLFAMAPALYPIAALPLVIRRLRTLGRSPYEAVFVFAPLIPIPFALLPISESFGILQFISFAHDIPLRRLLDPLVVAPTDGSLMFAAFSFVCAVAGIIGIARLVKK
;
A
#
# COMPACT_ATOMS: atom_id res chain seq x y z
N MET A 1 -9.98 43.52 -11.09
CA MET A 1 -9.80 42.74 -12.34
C MET A 1 -9.42 41.32 -11.95
N HIS A 2 -10.27 40.31 -12.20
CA HIS A 2 -9.80 38.92 -12.14
C HIS A 2 -8.73 38.77 -13.23
N PRO A 3 -7.52 38.28 -12.94
CA PRO A 3 -6.53 38.07 -14.00
C PRO A 3 -7.14 37.06 -14.96
N ILE A 4 -7.30 37.43 -16.23
CA ILE A 4 -7.58 36.45 -17.27
C ILE A 4 -6.45 35.42 -17.15
N ASP A 5 -6.78 34.12 -17.11
CA ASP A 5 -5.74 33.10 -17.05
C ASP A 5 -4.86 33.32 -18.30
N HIS A 6 -3.62 33.77 -18.12
CA HIS A 6 -2.70 34.04 -19.22
C HIS A 6 -1.69 32.91 -19.31
N GLY A 7 -1.62 32.28 -20.49
CA GLY A 7 -0.67 31.22 -20.79
C GLY A 7 -1.18 29.80 -20.52
N PHE A 8 -0.57 28.85 -21.22
CA PHE A 8 -0.96 27.44 -21.21
C PHE A 8 -1.02 26.81 -19.80
N ARG A 9 -0.03 27.13 -18.96
CA ARG A 9 0.03 26.68 -17.57
C ARG A 9 -1.17 27.18 -16.74
N ALA A 10 -1.57 28.44 -16.90
CA ALA A 10 -2.69 29.00 -16.16
C ALA A 10 -4.04 28.41 -16.60
N HIS A 11 -4.14 28.02 -17.87
CA HIS A 11 -5.36 27.41 -18.41
C HIS A 11 -5.57 25.98 -17.92
N PHE A 12 -4.52 25.15 -17.86
CA PHE A 12 -4.64 23.70 -17.69
C PHE A 12 -3.94 23.13 -16.45
N PHE A 13 -2.84 23.75 -16.00
CA PHE A 13 -1.97 23.24 -14.93
C PHE A 13 -1.96 24.13 -13.68
N ALA A 14 -3.05 24.88 -13.47
CA ALA A 14 -3.25 25.71 -12.28
C ALA A 14 -4.32 25.11 -11.38
N TRP A 15 -4.03 25.07 -10.07
CA TRP A 15 -4.92 24.52 -9.04
C TRP A 15 -5.51 25.60 -8.11
N ARG A 16 -4.97 26.82 -8.15
CA ARG A 16 -5.43 27.96 -7.33
C ARG A 16 -6.49 28.76 -8.08
N GLY A 17 -7.37 29.41 -7.31
CA GLY A 17 -8.46 30.22 -7.84
C GLY A 17 -9.69 29.41 -8.23
N ARG A 18 -10.70 30.12 -8.75
CA ARG A 18 -12.01 29.58 -9.10
C ARG A 18 -12.14 29.35 -10.59
N LEU A 19 -12.97 28.37 -10.98
CA LEU A 19 -13.29 28.09 -12.37
C LEU A 19 -14.80 27.86 -12.55
N ASN A 20 -15.42 28.74 -13.32
CA ASN A 20 -16.85 28.65 -13.67
C ASN A 20 -17.15 27.37 -14.46
N ARG A 21 -18.34 26.77 -14.24
CA ARG A 21 -18.86 25.58 -14.95
C ARG A 21 -18.61 25.56 -16.46
N MET A 22 -18.87 26.65 -17.19
CA MET A 22 -18.76 26.68 -18.65
C MET A 22 -17.29 26.68 -19.11
N ARG A 23 -16.42 27.39 -18.38
CA ARG A 23 -14.97 27.38 -18.62
C ARG A 23 -14.36 26.02 -18.25
N HIS A 24 -14.83 25.43 -17.15
CA HIS A 24 -14.46 24.07 -16.75
C HIS A 24 -14.85 23.07 -17.83
N PHE A 25 -16.10 23.06 -18.29
CA PHE A 25 -16.58 22.13 -19.31
C PHE A 25 -15.78 22.24 -20.62
N LYS A 26 -15.60 23.46 -21.16
CA LYS A 26 -14.82 23.66 -22.39
C LYS A 26 -13.36 23.21 -22.27
N ARG A 27 -12.71 23.50 -21.13
CA ARG A 27 -11.30 23.09 -20.89
C ARG A 27 -11.17 21.59 -20.69
N GLN A 28 -12.12 20.96 -19.99
CA GLN A 28 -12.15 19.50 -19.85
C GLN A 28 -12.35 18.82 -21.19
N LEU A 29 -13.28 19.31 -22.02
CA LEU A 29 -13.51 18.80 -23.36
C LEU A 29 -12.29 18.96 -24.26
N ALA A 30 -11.59 20.10 -24.19
CA ALA A 30 -10.37 20.34 -24.94
C ALA A 30 -9.23 19.38 -24.53
N VAL A 31 -9.03 19.18 -23.23
CA VAL A 31 -8.00 18.27 -22.69
C VAL A 31 -8.32 16.80 -23.01
N PHE A 32 -9.60 16.42 -22.95
CA PHE A 32 -10.06 15.09 -23.36
C PHE A 32 -9.88 14.86 -24.87
N GLY A 33 -10.26 15.83 -25.70
CA GLY A 33 -10.05 15.77 -27.15
C GLY A 33 -8.58 15.65 -27.53
N LEU A 34 -7.69 16.40 -26.87
CA LEU A 34 -6.25 16.30 -27.07
C LEU A 34 -5.69 14.92 -26.70
N MET A 35 -6.18 14.33 -25.59
CA MET A 35 -5.83 12.97 -25.19
C MET A 35 -6.26 11.97 -26.27
N CYS A 36 -7.50 12.02 -26.73
CA CYS A 36 -8.00 11.13 -27.79
C CYS A 36 -7.19 11.27 -29.08
N ALA A 37 -6.88 12.50 -29.50
CA ALA A 37 -6.05 12.76 -30.67
C ALA A 37 -4.64 12.18 -30.53
N ALA A 38 -4.01 12.34 -29.37
CA ALA A 38 -2.69 11.77 -29.08
C ALA A 38 -2.70 10.24 -29.09
N MET A 39 -3.76 9.62 -28.55
CA MET A 39 -3.94 8.16 -28.55
C MET A 39 -4.16 7.62 -29.97
N LEU A 40 -4.97 8.31 -30.77
CA LEU A 40 -5.19 7.95 -32.18
C LEU A 40 -3.93 8.09 -33.02
N LEU A 41 -3.14 9.15 -32.78
CA LEU A 41 -1.85 9.34 -33.43
C LEU A 41 -0.86 8.23 -33.05
N LEU A 42 -0.83 7.82 -31.79
CA LEU A 42 0.05 6.74 -31.35
C LEU A 42 -0.36 5.39 -31.95
N ALA A 43 -1.67 5.13 -32.04
CA ALA A 43 -2.20 3.94 -32.71
C ALA A 43 -1.88 3.94 -34.22
N SER A 44 -2.04 5.08 -34.91
CA SER A 44 -1.73 5.17 -36.34
C SER A 44 -0.24 5.05 -36.64
N VAL A 45 0.63 5.57 -35.75
CA VAL A 45 2.08 5.36 -35.83
C VAL A 45 2.41 3.87 -35.70
N LEU A 46 1.77 3.15 -34.76
CA LEU A 46 1.96 1.70 -34.60
C LEU A 46 1.51 0.91 -35.83
N ASP A 47 0.40 1.30 -36.46
CA ASP A 47 -0.09 0.66 -37.69
C ASP A 47 0.82 0.90 -38.90
N LEU A 48 1.58 2.01 -38.92
CA LEU A 48 2.53 2.34 -39.98
C LEU A 48 3.87 1.60 -39.86
N LEU A 49 4.19 1.04 -38.69
CA LEU A 49 5.42 0.28 -38.48
C LEU A 49 5.39 -1.04 -39.26
N SER A 50 6.55 -1.47 -39.76
CA SER A 50 6.66 -2.77 -40.41
C SER A 50 6.25 -3.88 -39.42
N PRO A 51 5.64 -4.99 -39.90
CA PRO A 51 5.20 -6.08 -39.03
C PRO A 51 6.31 -6.62 -38.12
N HIS A 52 7.56 -6.60 -38.58
CA HIS A 52 8.71 -7.05 -37.77
C HIS A 52 8.99 -6.11 -36.59
N LEU A 53 8.86 -4.79 -36.78
CA LEU A 53 9.05 -3.80 -35.70
C LEU A 53 7.84 -3.73 -34.78
N ARG A 54 6.62 -3.91 -35.30
CA ARG A 54 5.38 -3.91 -34.52
C ARG A 54 5.30 -5.03 -33.49
N HIS A 55 5.87 -6.20 -33.79
CA HIS A 55 5.95 -7.33 -32.85
C HIS A 55 7.26 -7.33 -32.03
N SER A 56 8.06 -6.26 -32.11
CA SER A 56 9.27 -6.16 -31.31
C SER A 56 8.95 -5.65 -29.90
N GLU A 57 9.45 -6.36 -28.88
CA GLU A 57 9.28 -6.04 -27.46
C GLU A 57 9.61 -4.58 -27.14
N ILE A 58 10.75 -4.10 -27.66
CA ILE A 58 11.25 -2.76 -27.40
C ILE A 58 10.23 -1.70 -27.86
N VAL A 59 9.65 -1.89 -29.05
CA VAL A 59 8.63 -0.98 -29.60
C VAL A 59 7.34 -1.04 -28.77
N THR A 60 6.89 -2.23 -28.37
CA THR A 60 5.69 -2.39 -27.55
C THR A 60 5.83 -1.67 -26.20
N TRP A 61 6.96 -1.83 -25.50
CA TRP A 61 7.20 -1.14 -24.22
C TRP A 61 7.33 0.37 -24.36
N ILE A 62 7.97 0.85 -25.43
CA ILE A 62 8.05 2.30 -25.73
C ILE A 62 6.64 2.87 -25.93
N ILE A 63 5.77 2.18 -26.65
CA ILE A 63 4.40 2.63 -26.91
C ILE A 63 3.58 2.64 -25.62
N ILE A 64 3.67 1.60 -24.79
CA ILE A 64 3.01 1.55 -23.48
C ILE A 64 3.47 2.72 -22.59
N ALA A 65 4.78 2.98 -22.54
CA ALA A 65 5.33 4.09 -21.78
C ALA A 65 4.79 5.44 -22.29
N LEU A 66 4.73 5.63 -23.60
CA LEU A 66 4.22 6.85 -24.23
C LEU A 66 2.71 7.04 -23.97
N MET A 67 1.91 5.97 -24.08
CA MET A 67 0.49 5.99 -23.67
C MET A 67 0.35 6.42 -22.20
N GLY A 68 1.19 5.86 -21.32
CA GLY A 68 1.23 6.22 -19.91
C GLY A 68 1.48 7.70 -19.66
N VAL A 69 2.43 8.30 -20.39
CA VAL A 69 2.73 9.75 -20.31
C VAL A 69 1.54 10.59 -20.77
N VAL A 70 0.88 10.21 -21.87
CA VAL A 70 -0.31 10.91 -22.39
C VAL A 70 -1.44 10.89 -21.36
N VAL A 71 -1.76 9.70 -20.82
CA VAL A 71 -2.81 9.51 -19.81
C VAL A 71 -2.49 10.26 -18.52
N LEU A 72 -1.24 10.22 -18.06
CA LEU A 72 -0.82 10.93 -16.84
C LEU A 72 -0.95 12.44 -16.99
N THR A 73 -0.54 12.99 -18.15
CA THR A 73 -0.64 14.42 -18.45
C THR A 73 -2.10 14.87 -18.47
N TYR A 74 -2.97 14.09 -19.10
CA TYR A 74 -4.42 14.29 -19.08
C TYR A 74 -4.98 14.28 -17.64
N ALA A 75 -4.63 13.26 -16.85
CA ALA A 75 -5.14 13.08 -15.50
C ALA A 75 -4.77 14.26 -14.59
N VAL A 76 -3.50 14.70 -14.63
CA VAL A 76 -3.02 15.85 -13.84
C VAL A 76 -3.79 17.12 -14.20
N SER A 77 -3.91 17.42 -15.50
CA SER A 77 -4.65 18.59 -15.98
C SER A 77 -6.13 18.53 -15.57
N SER A 78 -6.78 17.36 -15.75
CA SER A 78 -8.20 17.18 -15.43
C SER A 78 -8.48 17.37 -13.93
N VAL A 79 -7.63 16.82 -13.07
CA VAL A 79 -7.71 16.97 -11.61
C VAL A 79 -7.53 18.42 -11.19
N MET A 80 -6.54 19.13 -11.74
CA MET A 80 -6.30 20.55 -11.42
C MET A 80 -7.50 21.44 -11.77
N LEU A 81 -8.13 21.21 -12.93
CA LEU A 81 -9.33 21.93 -13.34
C LEU A 81 -10.52 21.67 -12.40
N GLN A 82 -10.69 20.43 -11.94
CA GLN A 82 -11.79 20.06 -11.04
C GLN A 82 -11.59 20.62 -9.63
N ILE A 83 -10.34 20.73 -9.16
CA ILE A 83 -10.02 21.42 -7.90
C ILE A 83 -10.50 22.88 -7.97
N ARG A 84 -10.21 23.59 -9.08
CA ARG A 84 -10.70 24.97 -9.27
C ARG A 84 -12.23 25.06 -9.40
N ARG A 85 -12.88 24.02 -9.94
CA ARG A 85 -14.35 23.93 -10.00
C ARG A 85 -14.94 23.73 -8.60
N LEU A 86 -14.37 22.85 -7.79
CA LEU A 86 -14.76 22.67 -6.39
C LEU A 86 -14.59 23.95 -5.59
N HIS A 87 -13.49 24.68 -5.80
CA HIS A 87 -13.28 25.99 -5.20
C HIS A 87 -14.36 27.02 -5.59
N ASP A 88 -14.88 26.96 -6.82
CA ASP A 88 -16.00 27.82 -7.24
C ASP A 88 -17.32 27.47 -6.55
N LEU A 89 -17.47 26.21 -6.10
CA LEU A 89 -18.59 25.74 -5.28
C LEU A 89 -18.34 25.97 -3.77
N ASN A 90 -17.28 26.71 -3.42
CA ASN A 90 -16.82 26.90 -2.06
C ASN A 90 -16.59 25.56 -1.32
N LEU A 91 -16.16 24.53 -2.04
CA LEU A 91 -15.76 23.22 -1.52
C LEU A 91 -14.24 23.05 -1.62
N SER A 92 -13.64 22.30 -0.72
CA SER A 92 -12.21 21.97 -0.80
C SER A 92 -11.95 20.97 -1.93
N GLY A 93 -10.78 21.04 -2.57
CA GLY A 93 -10.32 20.01 -3.52
C GLY A 93 -10.31 18.57 -2.97
N PHE A 94 -10.37 18.39 -1.65
CA PHE A 94 -10.53 17.08 -1.00
C PHE A 94 -11.77 16.30 -1.46
N PHE A 95 -12.86 16.99 -1.85
CA PHE A 95 -14.07 16.33 -2.37
C PHE A 95 -13.81 15.58 -3.67
N LEU A 96 -12.70 15.82 -4.36
CA LEU A 96 -12.30 15.05 -5.52
C LEU A 96 -12.00 13.58 -5.20
N LEU A 97 -11.70 13.26 -3.94
CA LEU A 97 -11.57 11.87 -3.48
C LEU A 97 -12.90 11.09 -3.56
N LEU A 98 -14.04 11.74 -3.82
CA LEU A 98 -15.28 11.01 -4.08
C LEU A 98 -15.31 10.40 -5.49
N ARG A 99 -14.48 10.88 -6.42
CA ARG A 99 -14.35 10.33 -7.79
C ARG A 99 -13.82 8.90 -7.83
N LEU A 100 -13.20 8.50 -6.73
CA LEU A 100 -12.67 7.19 -6.49
C LEU A 100 -13.79 6.15 -6.27
N VAL A 101 -15.03 6.58 -6.01
CA VAL A 101 -16.16 5.70 -5.75
C VAL A 101 -17.07 5.70 -6.99
N PRO A 102 -17.18 4.59 -7.76
CA PRO A 102 -17.81 4.58 -9.09
C PRO A 102 -19.18 5.28 -9.18
N PHE A 103 -20.10 4.99 -8.26
CA PHE A 103 -21.44 5.61 -8.27
C PHE A 103 -21.44 7.07 -7.76
N VAL A 104 -20.56 7.40 -6.82
CA VAL A 104 -20.45 8.78 -6.31
C VAL A 104 -19.68 9.66 -7.29
N ASP A 105 -18.77 9.10 -8.08
CA ASP A 105 -18.09 9.82 -9.16
C ASP A 105 -19.08 10.34 -10.19
N VAL A 106 -20.06 9.53 -10.59
CA VAL A 106 -21.12 9.96 -11.52
C VAL A 106 -21.90 11.13 -10.92
N ILE A 107 -22.33 11.01 -9.65
CA ILE A 107 -23.07 12.08 -8.96
C ILE A 107 -22.21 13.34 -8.83
N LEU A 108 -20.94 13.21 -8.45
CA LEU A 108 -20.01 14.33 -8.33
C LEU A 108 -19.75 14.98 -9.68
N CYS A 109 -19.60 14.19 -10.75
CA CYS A 109 -19.38 14.69 -12.10
C CYS A 109 -20.58 15.50 -12.58
N LEU A 110 -21.80 14.95 -12.41
CA LEU A 110 -23.04 15.68 -12.67
C LEU A 110 -23.13 16.96 -11.83
N TYR A 111 -22.78 16.90 -10.55
CA TYR A 111 -22.75 18.07 -9.67
C TYR A 111 -21.76 19.13 -10.17
N LEU A 112 -20.54 18.75 -10.56
CA LEU A 112 -19.54 19.69 -11.09
C LEU A 112 -19.96 20.35 -12.41
N ILE A 113 -20.74 19.64 -13.24
CA ILE A 113 -21.26 20.14 -14.52
C ILE A 113 -22.44 21.10 -14.29
N PHE A 114 -23.41 20.71 -13.46
CA PHE A 114 -24.70 21.41 -13.35
C PHE A 114 -24.78 22.43 -12.22
N ALA A 115 -24.09 22.22 -11.10
CA ALA A 115 -24.23 23.10 -9.94
C ALA A 115 -23.78 24.54 -10.26
N LYS A 116 -24.53 25.54 -9.76
CA LYS A 116 -24.15 26.95 -9.85
C LYS A 116 -23.01 27.23 -8.86
N GLY A 117 -22.02 28.02 -9.28
CA GLY A 117 -20.95 28.51 -8.40
C GLY A 117 -21.49 29.47 -7.33
N THR A 118 -20.70 29.73 -6.28
CA THR A 118 -21.06 30.69 -5.24
C THR A 118 -21.06 32.12 -5.76
N GLU A 119 -22.11 32.89 -5.48
CA GLU A 119 -22.18 34.31 -5.85
C GLU A 119 -21.29 35.16 -4.94
N GLY A 120 -20.57 36.13 -5.53
CA GLY A 120 -19.66 36.99 -4.79
C GLY A 120 -18.35 36.30 -4.39
N ASP A 121 -17.57 36.97 -3.54
CA ASP A 121 -16.25 36.50 -3.13
C ASP A 121 -16.37 35.31 -2.16
N ASN A 122 -15.48 34.32 -2.34
CA ASN A 122 -15.41 33.18 -1.43
C ASN A 122 -13.97 32.97 -0.93
N ARG A 123 -13.76 32.01 -0.02
CA ARG A 123 -12.44 31.71 0.58
C ARG A 123 -11.33 31.33 -0.40
N PHE A 124 -11.68 31.05 -1.67
CA PHE A 124 -10.76 30.69 -2.74
C PHE A 124 -10.56 31.80 -3.77
N GLY A 125 -11.20 32.96 -3.60
CA GLY A 125 -11.00 34.16 -4.41
C GLY A 125 -12.29 34.82 -4.90
N HIS A 126 -12.10 35.89 -5.66
CA HIS A 126 -13.18 36.72 -6.19
C HIS A 126 -14.07 35.97 -7.21
N ASP A 127 -15.31 36.43 -7.37
CA ASP A 127 -16.27 35.84 -8.31
C ASP A 127 -15.71 35.82 -9.77
N PRO A 128 -15.62 34.65 -10.43
CA PRO A 128 -15.18 34.56 -11.82
C PRO A 128 -16.17 35.18 -12.84
N LEU A 129 -17.38 35.54 -12.42
CA LEU A 129 -18.42 36.22 -13.22
C LEU A 129 -18.67 37.68 -12.81
N GLY A 130 -18.02 38.18 -11.75
CA GLY A 130 -18.25 39.54 -11.26
C GLY A 130 -18.00 40.59 -12.34
N SER A 131 -19.05 41.33 -12.69
CA SER A 131 -18.98 42.51 -13.56
C SER A 131 -18.02 43.54 -12.96
N ALA A 132 -17.25 44.20 -13.82
CA ALA A 132 -16.51 45.39 -13.48
C ALA A 132 -17.51 46.49 -13.11
N ASP A 133 -17.94 46.53 -11.85
CA ASP A 133 -18.60 47.70 -11.31
C ASP A 133 -17.53 48.78 -11.15
N ILE A 134 -17.75 49.91 -11.81
CA ILE A 134 -16.91 51.10 -11.71
C ILE A 134 -16.90 51.48 -10.24
N ARG A 135 -15.77 51.31 -9.56
CA ARG A 135 -15.59 51.87 -8.23
C ARG A 135 -15.68 53.39 -8.36
N ASP A 136 -16.83 53.94 -8.05
CA ASP A 136 -16.98 55.35 -7.73
C ASP A 136 -16.12 55.62 -6.49
N PHE A 137 -15.04 56.37 -6.68
CA PHE A 137 -14.06 56.70 -5.63
C PHE A 137 -14.60 57.74 -4.62
N THR A 138 -15.91 58.05 -4.63
CA THR A 138 -16.50 59.09 -3.76
C THR A 138 -17.13 58.59 -2.46
N LYS A 139 -17.05 57.29 -2.12
CA LYS A 139 -17.46 56.81 -0.78
C LYS A 139 -16.25 56.43 0.07
N GLU A 140 -15.94 57.30 1.01
CA GLU A 140 -14.98 57.07 2.08
C GLU A 140 -15.31 55.79 2.88
N PRO A 141 -14.28 55.04 3.33
CA PRO A 141 -14.48 53.88 4.19
C PRO A 141 -14.99 54.30 5.58
N PRO A 142 -15.91 53.53 6.21
CA PRO A 142 -16.37 53.81 7.56
C PRO A 142 -15.25 53.59 8.59
N PRO A 143 -15.23 54.38 9.68
CA PRO A 143 -14.18 54.31 10.69
C PRO A 143 -14.26 53.00 11.48
N VAL A 144 -13.07 52.44 11.73
CA VAL A 144 -12.87 51.33 12.66
C VAL A 144 -13.13 51.84 14.08
N CYS A 145 -14.29 51.50 14.64
CA CYS A 145 -14.55 51.69 16.06
C CYS A 145 -13.73 50.70 16.89
N ALA A 146 -12.69 51.22 17.54
CA ALA A 146 -12.08 50.62 18.70
C ALA A 146 -13.07 50.65 19.88
N ALA A 147 -13.13 49.57 20.66
CA ALA A 147 -13.81 49.53 21.95
C ALA A 147 -12.82 49.10 23.05
N PRO A 148 -13.03 49.57 24.30
CA PRO A 148 -11.98 49.86 25.27
C PRO A 148 -11.70 48.72 26.25
N GLY A 149 -10.52 48.74 26.86
CA GLY A 149 -10.11 47.77 27.87
C GLY A 149 -10.70 48.00 29.27
N THR A 150 -10.59 46.97 30.12
CA THR A 150 -10.44 47.04 31.59
C THR A 150 -10.02 45.64 32.13
N PRO A 151 -9.53 45.47 33.37
CA PRO A 151 -8.28 44.77 33.65
C PRO A 151 -8.40 43.51 34.56
N ALA A 152 -7.27 42.78 34.63
CA ALA A 152 -6.78 41.92 35.71
C ALA A 152 -7.65 40.78 36.27
N THR A 153 -7.15 39.53 36.15
CA THR A 153 -7.12 38.59 37.29
C THR A 153 -5.97 37.59 37.13
N GLN A 154 -5.08 37.55 38.12
CA GLN A 154 -4.06 36.51 38.31
C GLN A 154 -4.67 35.30 39.05
N GLN A 155 -3.95 34.18 38.97
CA GLN A 155 -3.93 33.00 39.86
C GLN A 155 -4.81 31.81 39.47
N GLY A 156 -4.13 30.67 39.29
CA GLY A 156 -4.71 29.35 39.01
C GLY A 156 -3.67 28.30 38.64
N GLU A 157 -2.72 28.05 39.55
CA GLU A 157 -1.97 26.79 39.75
C GLU A 157 -1.25 26.11 38.57
N ASN A 158 0.04 26.43 38.46
CA ASN A 158 1.05 25.59 37.83
C ASN A 158 1.17 24.24 38.57
N HIS A 159 0.60 23.18 38.01
CA HIS A 159 1.02 21.83 38.35
C HIS A 159 2.31 21.48 37.61
N ASN A 160 3.44 21.81 38.24
CA ASN A 160 4.77 21.36 37.86
C ASN A 160 4.83 19.82 37.79
N ARG A 161 4.68 19.24 36.61
CA ARG A 161 5.37 17.99 36.26
C ARG A 161 6.63 18.35 35.51
N HIS A 162 7.74 18.46 36.25
CA HIS A 162 9.06 18.27 35.70
C HIS A 162 9.11 16.87 35.06
N THR A 163 8.88 16.75 33.76
CA THR A 163 9.23 15.55 33.02
C THR A 163 10.71 15.58 32.73
N LYS A 164 11.44 14.61 33.28
CA LYS A 164 12.87 14.42 33.02
C LYS A 164 13.08 14.31 31.51
N LYS A 165 14.08 15.05 30.99
CA LYS A 165 14.59 14.89 29.62
C LYS A 165 14.89 13.39 29.37
N GLY A 166 14.16 12.78 28.44
CA GLY A 166 14.41 11.41 27.98
C GLY A 166 13.33 10.38 28.29
N GLU A 167 12.23 10.73 28.96
CA GLU A 167 11.16 9.78 29.23
C GLU A 167 10.29 9.56 27.97
N TYR A 168 10.44 8.39 27.36
CA TYR A 168 9.61 7.93 26.24
C TYR A 168 8.19 7.66 26.77
N ILE A 169 7.19 8.29 26.17
CA ILE A 169 5.79 7.97 26.46
C ILE A 169 5.58 6.51 26.04
N PRO A 170 5.10 5.62 26.92
CA PRO A 170 4.68 4.28 26.52
C PRO A 170 3.60 4.45 25.45
N LEU A 171 3.87 4.02 24.22
CA LEU A 171 2.81 3.77 23.25
C LEU A 171 1.97 2.63 23.83
N ASP A 172 0.96 2.98 24.63
CA ASP A 172 -0.06 2.03 25.04
C ASP A 172 -0.89 1.68 23.81
N LEU A 173 -0.40 0.69 23.05
CA LEU A 173 -1.01 0.18 21.82
C LEU A 173 -2.48 -0.24 22.03
N PHE A 174 -2.81 -0.73 23.24
CA PHE A 174 -4.10 -1.33 23.53
C PHE A 174 -5.04 -0.43 24.34
N SER A 175 -4.56 0.72 24.82
CA SER A 175 -5.44 1.65 25.54
C SER A 175 -6.42 2.30 24.56
N ARG A 176 -7.70 2.36 24.96
CA ARG A 176 -8.77 3.06 24.24
C ARG A 176 -8.98 4.49 24.74
N SER A 177 -8.36 4.86 25.86
CA SER A 177 -8.52 6.16 26.49
C SER A 177 -7.47 7.17 26.02
N GLY A 178 -7.83 8.44 26.06
CA GLY A 178 -6.98 9.54 25.65
C GLY A 178 -6.94 9.77 24.14
N ARG A 179 -5.98 10.60 23.73
CA ARG A 179 -5.81 11.08 22.36
C ARG A 179 -4.55 10.47 21.73
N LEU A 180 -4.53 10.39 20.40
CA LEU A 180 -3.39 9.92 19.63
C LEU A 180 -3.09 10.90 18.49
N SER A 181 -1.91 11.52 18.50
CA SER A 181 -1.49 12.42 17.43
C SER A 181 -1.41 11.69 16.09
N ARG A 182 -1.40 12.42 14.98
CA ARG A 182 -1.19 11.85 13.63
C ARG A 182 0.08 11.03 13.55
N ARG A 183 1.13 11.54 14.20
CA ARG A 183 2.45 10.91 14.20
C ARG A 183 2.41 9.62 15.01
N ASP A 184 1.87 9.66 16.23
CA ASP A 184 1.82 8.47 17.08
C ASP A 184 0.86 7.42 16.52
N PHE A 185 -0.18 7.85 15.81
CA PHE A 185 -1.04 6.98 15.00
C PHE A 185 -0.25 6.30 13.88
N ALA A 186 0.51 7.07 13.09
CA ALA A 186 1.36 6.52 12.04
C ALA A 186 2.41 5.53 12.60
N LEU A 187 3.02 5.84 13.75
CA LEU A 187 3.96 4.95 14.42
C LEU A 187 3.27 3.69 14.94
N THR A 188 2.07 3.80 15.51
CA THR A 188 1.30 2.64 15.99
C THR A 188 0.92 1.71 14.84
N VAL A 189 0.40 2.26 13.74
CA VAL A 189 0.11 1.52 12.52
C VAL A 189 1.38 0.88 11.98
N GLY A 190 2.49 1.63 11.93
CA GLY A 190 3.79 1.10 11.52
C GLY A 190 4.26 -0.08 12.36
N ILE A 191 4.10 -0.04 13.69
CA ILE A 191 4.45 -1.15 14.58
C ILE A 191 3.59 -2.39 14.29
N LEU A 192 2.28 -2.22 14.07
CA LEU A 192 1.36 -3.32 13.77
C LEU A 192 1.73 -4.00 12.44
N PHE A 193 1.97 -3.23 11.38
CA PHE A 193 2.38 -3.77 10.07
C PHE A 193 3.74 -4.51 10.13
N GLY A 194 4.69 -3.99 10.91
CA GLY A 194 6.00 -4.61 11.07
C GLY A 194 5.91 -5.92 11.83
N GLY A 195 5.03 -5.96 12.84
CA GLY A 195 4.73 -7.17 13.61
C GLY A 195 4.06 -8.24 12.75
N SER A 196 3.06 -7.86 11.93
CA SER A 196 2.41 -8.81 11.02
C SER A 196 3.37 -9.41 10.01
N GLY A 197 4.29 -8.63 9.43
CA GLY A 197 5.26 -9.15 8.47
C GLY A 197 6.21 -10.19 9.10
N LEU A 198 6.63 -9.98 10.34
CA LEU A 198 7.47 -10.94 11.06
C LEU A 198 6.71 -12.23 11.41
N ILE A 199 5.44 -12.12 11.82
CA ILE A 199 4.57 -13.28 12.07
C ILE A 199 4.39 -14.10 10.79
N PHE A 200 4.12 -13.44 9.66
CA PHE A 200 4.01 -14.12 8.36
C PHE A 200 5.28 -14.85 7.99
N LEU A 201 6.43 -14.18 8.07
CA LEU A 201 7.73 -14.79 7.80
C LEU A 201 7.99 -16.01 8.70
N LEU A 202 7.66 -15.91 10.00
CA LEU A 202 7.81 -17.00 10.93
C LEU A 202 6.92 -18.19 10.56
N LEU A 203 5.65 -17.93 10.24
CA LEU A 203 4.71 -18.96 9.82
C LEU A 203 5.18 -19.64 8.53
N GLU A 204 5.71 -18.88 7.58
CA GLU A 204 6.23 -19.39 6.31
C GLU A 204 7.48 -20.26 6.49
N VAL A 205 8.51 -19.76 7.18
CA VAL A 205 9.77 -20.51 7.36
C VAL A 205 9.57 -21.78 8.19
N LEU A 206 8.56 -21.82 9.08
CA LEU A 206 8.24 -23.01 9.87
C LEU A 206 7.31 -23.98 9.12
N SER A 207 6.32 -23.47 8.37
CA SER A 207 5.34 -24.30 7.68
C SER A 207 5.95 -25.04 6.50
N ILE A 208 6.86 -24.42 5.73
CA ILE A 208 7.45 -25.04 4.54
C ILE A 208 8.12 -26.40 4.84
N PRO A 209 9.10 -26.52 5.75
CA PRO A 209 9.74 -27.79 6.03
C PRO A 209 8.79 -28.78 6.71
N LEU A 210 7.86 -28.31 7.55
CA LEU A 210 6.88 -29.18 8.22
C LEU A 210 5.92 -29.82 7.21
N ILE A 211 5.35 -29.02 6.31
CA ILE A 211 4.46 -29.48 5.24
C ILE A 211 5.22 -30.40 4.30
N TYR A 212 6.48 -30.08 3.98
CA TYR A 212 7.34 -30.95 3.19
C TYR A 212 7.48 -32.35 3.82
N TYR A 213 7.81 -32.45 5.11
CA TYR A 213 7.91 -33.75 5.77
C TYR A 213 6.58 -34.49 5.83
N VAL A 214 5.48 -33.80 6.14
CA VAL A 214 4.15 -34.43 6.14
C VAL A 214 3.80 -34.95 4.75
N ALA A 215 4.06 -34.19 3.70
CA ALA A 215 3.85 -34.63 2.32
C ALA A 215 4.73 -35.83 1.96
N ALA A 216 6.02 -35.82 2.36
CA ALA A 216 6.98 -36.87 2.06
C ALA A 216 6.64 -38.21 2.74
N PHE A 217 6.20 -38.18 4.00
CA PHE A 217 5.98 -39.40 4.79
C PHE A 217 4.60 -40.01 4.62
N PHE A 218 3.58 -39.20 4.34
CA PHE A 218 2.18 -39.66 4.40
C PHE A 218 1.49 -39.75 3.04
N PHE A 219 2.03 -39.15 1.97
CA PHE A 219 1.35 -39.07 0.68
C PHE A 219 2.17 -39.72 -0.44
N ARG A 220 1.49 -40.55 -1.24
CA ARG A 220 2.08 -41.15 -2.45
C ARG A 220 2.31 -40.10 -3.55
N ASP A 221 1.40 -39.14 -3.67
CA ASP A 221 1.56 -37.96 -4.53
C ASP A 221 1.97 -36.75 -3.69
N MET A 222 3.28 -36.63 -3.47
CA MET A 222 3.87 -35.60 -2.62
C MET A 222 3.66 -34.19 -3.19
N THR A 223 3.75 -34.02 -4.51
CA THR A 223 3.68 -32.70 -5.15
C THR A 223 2.32 -32.07 -4.90
N THR A 224 1.24 -32.82 -5.16
CA THR A 224 -0.11 -32.35 -4.91
C THR A 224 -0.34 -32.06 -3.43
N ALA A 225 0.03 -32.99 -2.55
CA ALA A 225 -0.14 -32.82 -1.11
C ALA A 225 0.58 -31.58 -0.57
N PHE A 226 1.84 -31.37 -0.98
CA PHE A 226 2.65 -30.23 -0.57
C PHE A 226 2.00 -28.89 -0.96
N TRP A 227 1.67 -28.69 -2.23
CA TRP A 227 1.14 -27.41 -2.70
C TRP A 227 -0.28 -27.13 -2.20
N THR A 228 -1.13 -28.15 -2.05
CA THR A 228 -2.45 -27.99 -1.43
C THR A 228 -2.33 -27.56 0.03
N MET A 229 -1.49 -28.24 0.81
CA MET A 229 -1.26 -27.88 2.21
C MET A 229 -0.60 -26.51 2.36
N MET A 230 0.37 -26.18 1.49
CA MET A 230 1.05 -24.88 1.49
C MET A 230 0.07 -23.73 1.25
N THR A 231 -0.77 -23.88 0.23
CA THR A 231 -1.76 -22.85 -0.12
C THR A 231 -2.79 -22.71 0.99
N GLY A 232 -3.24 -23.82 1.59
CA GLY A 232 -4.12 -23.81 2.76
C GLY A 232 -3.49 -23.15 3.99
N ALA A 233 -2.22 -23.43 4.28
CA ALA A 233 -1.50 -22.84 5.40
C ALA A 233 -1.29 -21.33 5.24
N TRP A 234 -0.89 -20.89 4.04
CA TRP A 234 -0.76 -19.47 3.71
C TRP A 234 -2.10 -18.75 3.82
N PHE A 235 -3.18 -19.39 3.38
CA PHE A 235 -4.52 -18.87 3.49
C PHE A 235 -4.97 -18.66 4.95
N ILE A 236 -4.79 -19.68 5.81
CA ILE A 236 -5.10 -19.58 7.23
C ILE A 236 -4.26 -18.48 7.90
N ALA A 237 -2.98 -18.37 7.55
CA ALA A 237 -2.10 -17.31 8.04
C ALA A 237 -2.61 -15.91 7.64
N CYS A 238 -3.02 -15.74 6.37
CA CYS A 238 -3.60 -14.50 5.87
C CYS A 238 -4.85 -14.09 6.64
N ILE A 239 -5.80 -15.01 6.83
CA ILE A 239 -7.00 -14.78 7.63
C ILE A 239 -6.63 -14.34 9.05
N ALA A 240 -5.76 -15.12 9.71
CA ALA A 240 -5.41 -14.88 11.11
C ALA A 240 -4.75 -13.52 11.28
N VAL A 241 -3.82 -13.14 10.39
CA VAL A 241 -3.14 -11.85 10.45
C VAL A 241 -4.08 -10.70 10.11
N CYS A 242 -4.97 -10.84 9.12
CA CYS A 242 -5.98 -9.81 8.82
C CYS A 242 -6.92 -9.56 10.00
N LEU A 243 -7.42 -10.62 10.65
CA LEU A 243 -8.26 -10.52 11.85
C LEU A 243 -7.51 -9.91 13.04
N ALA A 244 -6.23 -10.27 13.22
CA ALA A 244 -5.39 -9.67 14.25
C ALA A 244 -5.17 -8.17 13.98
N LEU A 245 -4.80 -7.77 12.75
CA LEU A 245 -4.61 -6.37 12.40
C LEU A 245 -5.89 -5.55 12.56
N LEU A 246 -7.06 -6.12 12.24
CA LEU A 246 -8.35 -5.49 12.49
C LEU A 246 -8.54 -5.19 13.98
N THR A 247 -8.42 -6.20 14.82
CA THR A 247 -8.71 -6.08 16.25
C THR A 247 -7.70 -5.19 16.97
N LEU A 248 -6.42 -5.28 16.61
CA LEU A 248 -5.33 -4.54 17.25
C LEU A 248 -5.26 -3.07 16.77
N SER A 249 -5.79 -2.74 15.58
CA SER A 249 -5.81 -1.36 15.08
C SER A 249 -6.97 -0.51 15.62
N LEU A 250 -8.06 -1.13 16.10
CA LEU A 250 -9.25 -0.43 16.62
C LEU A 250 -8.93 0.59 17.73
N PRO A 251 -8.15 0.28 18.78
CA PRO A 251 -7.81 1.25 19.83
C PRO A 251 -7.10 2.50 19.27
N ALA A 252 -6.18 2.29 18.31
CA ALA A 252 -5.45 3.38 17.67
C ALA A 252 -6.37 4.29 16.84
N VAL A 253 -7.31 3.70 16.08
CA VAL A 253 -8.31 4.45 15.31
C VAL A 253 -9.25 5.23 16.22
N ILE A 254 -9.74 4.63 17.31
CA ILE A 254 -10.60 5.29 18.29
C ILE A 254 -9.89 6.50 18.91
N ARG A 255 -8.65 6.34 19.37
CA ARG A 255 -7.88 7.46 19.95
C ARG A 255 -7.52 8.53 18.92
N ARG A 256 -7.36 8.16 17.64
CA ARG A 256 -7.17 9.11 16.54
C ARG A 256 -8.45 9.91 16.28
N LEU A 257 -9.62 9.28 16.35
CA LEU A 257 -10.91 9.95 16.24
C LEU A 257 -11.15 10.91 17.42
N HIS A 258 -10.81 10.49 18.64
CA HIS A 258 -10.85 11.35 19.83
C HIS A 258 -9.96 12.60 19.67
N ASP A 259 -8.79 12.47 19.04
CA ASP A 259 -7.92 13.61 18.76
C ASP A 259 -8.55 14.63 17.80
N MET A 260 -9.45 14.19 16.91
CA MET A 260 -10.19 15.06 15.98
C MET A 260 -11.52 15.58 16.53
N ASN A 261 -11.76 15.37 17.82
CA ASN A 261 -13.02 15.64 18.51
C ASN A 261 -14.22 14.85 17.93
N CYS A 262 -13.99 13.65 17.40
CA CYS A 262 -15.01 12.78 16.81
C CYS A 262 -15.37 11.61 17.74
N SER A 263 -16.58 11.05 17.57
CA SER A 263 -17.00 9.86 18.32
C SER A 263 -16.23 8.61 17.85
N GLY A 264 -15.91 7.72 18.79
CA GLY A 264 -15.27 6.44 18.49
C GLY A 264 -16.12 5.52 17.60
N TRP A 265 -17.44 5.74 17.54
CA TRP A 265 -18.36 5.03 16.64
C TRP A 265 -18.01 5.18 15.16
N LEU A 266 -17.30 6.25 14.77
CA LEU A 266 -16.81 6.39 13.40
C LEU A 266 -15.71 5.36 13.04
N ALA A 267 -15.25 4.53 13.98
CA ALA A 267 -14.42 3.36 13.70
C ALA A 267 -15.24 2.13 13.27
N LEU A 268 -16.58 2.13 13.43
CA LEU A 268 -17.45 1.01 13.06
C LEU A 268 -17.33 0.60 11.58
N PRO A 269 -17.21 1.53 10.59
CA PRO A 269 -17.02 1.16 9.19
C PRO A 269 -15.76 0.32 8.93
N LEU A 270 -14.76 0.33 9.82
CA LEU A 270 -13.54 -0.48 9.68
C LEU A 270 -13.82 -2.00 9.76
N VAL A 271 -14.87 -2.39 10.50
CA VAL A 271 -15.24 -3.79 10.73
C VAL A 271 -15.79 -4.47 9.45
N PRO A 272 -16.87 -3.97 8.80
CA PRO A 272 -17.32 -4.55 7.54
C PRO A 272 -16.26 -4.45 6.42
N CYS A 273 -15.40 -3.43 6.44
CA CYS A 273 -14.30 -3.30 5.47
C CYS A 273 -13.25 -4.43 5.59
N SER A 274 -12.92 -4.89 6.80
CA SER A 274 -12.02 -6.02 6.98
C SER A 274 -12.62 -7.36 6.56
N LEU A 275 -13.94 -7.54 6.67
CA LEU A 275 -14.64 -8.74 6.20
C LEU A 275 -14.59 -8.85 4.67
N ILE A 276 -14.55 -7.73 3.96
CA ILE A 276 -14.40 -7.71 2.49
C ILE A 276 -12.98 -8.11 2.08
N ILE A 277 -11.95 -7.57 2.75
CA ILE A 277 -10.56 -7.98 2.53
C ILE A 277 -10.40 -9.48 2.85
N LEU A 278 -11.00 -9.94 3.94
CA LEU A 278 -11.03 -11.34 4.34
C LEU A 278 -11.71 -12.23 3.29
N GLY A 279 -12.88 -11.80 2.79
CA GLY A 279 -13.62 -12.48 1.73
C GLY A 279 -12.82 -12.56 0.41
N LEU A 280 -12.09 -11.50 0.05
CA LEU A 280 -11.23 -11.48 -1.12
C LEU A 280 -10.04 -12.44 -0.96
N THR A 281 -9.39 -12.45 0.21
CA THR A 281 -8.32 -13.42 0.49
C THR A 281 -8.84 -14.86 0.46
N LEU A 282 -10.08 -15.10 0.89
CA LEU A 282 -10.76 -16.39 0.82
C LEU A 282 -11.00 -16.81 -0.63
N VAL A 283 -11.59 -15.96 -1.47
CA VAL A 283 -11.87 -16.31 -2.86
C VAL A 283 -10.61 -16.47 -3.68
N SER A 284 -9.62 -15.58 -3.53
CA SER A 284 -8.34 -15.72 -4.23
C SER A 284 -7.63 -17.03 -3.86
N SER A 285 -7.67 -17.42 -2.58
CA SER A 285 -7.00 -18.63 -2.12
C SER A 285 -7.75 -19.90 -2.53
N LEU A 286 -9.08 -19.91 -2.49
CA LEU A 286 -9.89 -21.01 -3.01
C LEU A 286 -9.69 -21.21 -4.51
N LEU A 287 -9.60 -20.11 -5.27
CA LEU A 287 -9.28 -20.15 -6.69
C LEU A 287 -7.86 -20.69 -6.93
N SER A 288 -6.87 -20.24 -6.15
CA SER A 288 -5.48 -20.74 -6.25
C SER A 288 -5.36 -22.22 -5.87
N ILE A 289 -6.01 -22.67 -4.79
CA ILE A 289 -6.07 -24.09 -4.40
C ILE A 289 -6.72 -24.88 -5.53
N GLY A 290 -7.80 -24.34 -6.10
CA GLY A 290 -8.52 -25.00 -7.16
C GLY A 290 -7.70 -25.16 -8.43
N ILE A 291 -7.13 -24.07 -8.94
CA ILE A 291 -6.22 -24.10 -10.10
C ILE A 291 -5.04 -25.05 -9.83
N THR A 292 -4.46 -25.04 -8.63
CA THR A 292 -3.36 -25.95 -8.30
C THR A 292 -3.83 -27.41 -8.39
N LEU A 293 -5.01 -27.72 -7.85
CA LEU A 293 -5.53 -29.08 -7.87
C LEU A 293 -5.94 -29.54 -9.28
N SER A 294 -6.47 -28.66 -10.16
CA SER A 294 -6.74 -29.06 -11.56
C SER A 294 -5.51 -29.32 -12.37
N VAL A 295 -4.55 -28.43 -12.26
CA VAL A 295 -3.36 -28.46 -13.08
C VAL A 295 -2.60 -29.75 -12.77
N MET A 296 -2.61 -30.16 -11.50
CA MET A 296 -2.01 -31.41 -11.04
C MET A 296 -2.81 -32.67 -11.41
N ILE A 297 -4.15 -32.66 -11.30
CA ILE A 297 -4.99 -33.84 -11.62
C ILE A 297 -5.16 -34.08 -13.13
N SER A 298 -5.38 -33.01 -13.90
CA SER A 298 -5.78 -33.09 -15.31
C SER A 298 -4.68 -32.69 -16.30
N GLY A 299 -3.54 -32.18 -15.80
CA GLY A 299 -2.45 -31.66 -16.64
C GLY A 299 -2.81 -30.39 -17.43
N THR A 300 -3.99 -29.80 -17.19
CA THR A 300 -4.46 -28.57 -17.85
C THR A 300 -4.98 -27.57 -16.80
N PRO A 301 -4.66 -26.27 -16.93
CA PRO A 301 -5.24 -25.24 -16.04
C PRO A 301 -6.75 -25.13 -16.19
N THR A 302 -7.25 -25.48 -17.36
CA THR A 302 -8.67 -25.48 -17.68
C THR A 302 -9.41 -26.63 -17.00
N GLY A 303 -8.75 -27.67 -16.50
CA GLY A 303 -9.41 -28.79 -15.83
C GLY A 303 -9.95 -28.50 -14.42
N TYR A 304 -9.84 -27.29 -13.86
CA TYR A 304 -10.65 -26.91 -12.65
C TYR A 304 -11.81 -26.05 -13.06
N ILE A 305 -11.60 -25.24 -14.10
CA ILE A 305 -12.66 -24.55 -14.81
C ILE A 305 -13.58 -25.59 -15.52
N GLY A 306 -13.06 -26.78 -15.84
CA GLY A 306 -13.76 -27.85 -16.56
C GLY A 306 -13.83 -29.21 -15.84
N GLY A 307 -13.12 -29.41 -14.73
CA GLY A 307 -13.12 -30.67 -13.95
C GLY A 307 -13.93 -30.57 -12.65
N PHE A 308 -14.51 -29.41 -12.37
CA PHE A 308 -15.86 -29.42 -11.85
C PHE A 308 -16.79 -29.79 -13.01
N HIS A 309 -17.19 -31.06 -13.12
CA HIS A 309 -18.52 -31.37 -13.67
C HIS A 309 -19.60 -30.89 -12.67
N LEU A 310 -19.49 -29.65 -12.18
CA LEU A 310 -20.64 -28.90 -11.71
C LEU A 310 -21.26 -28.32 -12.99
N THR A 311 -22.59 -28.30 -13.07
CA THR A 311 -23.35 -27.87 -14.25
C THR A 311 -22.86 -26.50 -14.76
N THR A 312 -23.10 -26.19 -16.04
CA THR A 312 -22.79 -24.90 -16.68
C THR A 312 -23.14 -23.68 -15.82
N ASP A 313 -24.16 -23.80 -14.98
CA ASP A 313 -24.65 -22.77 -14.04
C ASP A 313 -23.62 -22.37 -12.95
N MET A 314 -22.75 -23.29 -12.53
CA MET A 314 -21.81 -23.05 -11.41
C MET A 314 -20.54 -22.31 -11.83
N ASN A 315 -20.09 -22.48 -13.06
CA ASN A 315 -19.03 -21.65 -13.63
C ASN A 315 -19.50 -20.20 -13.78
N ASP A 316 -20.74 -19.99 -14.20
CA ASP A 316 -21.36 -18.66 -14.26
C ASP A 316 -21.54 -18.05 -12.87
N ILE A 317 -21.87 -18.86 -11.85
CA ILE A 317 -21.92 -18.42 -10.45
C ILE A 317 -20.52 -18.06 -9.94
N LEU A 318 -19.48 -18.82 -10.25
CA LEU A 318 -18.11 -18.50 -9.83
C LEU A 318 -17.60 -17.24 -10.53
N ALA A 319 -17.79 -17.13 -11.85
CA ALA A 319 -17.45 -15.94 -12.63
C ALA A 319 -18.24 -14.71 -12.14
N GLY A 320 -19.54 -14.86 -11.89
CA GLY A 320 -20.39 -13.84 -11.29
C GLY A 320 -19.90 -13.43 -9.89
N SER A 321 -19.52 -14.39 -9.04
CA SER A 321 -18.99 -14.13 -7.70
C SER A 321 -17.67 -13.35 -7.75
N ILE A 322 -16.75 -13.74 -8.65
CA ILE A 322 -15.49 -13.02 -8.88
C ILE A 322 -15.79 -11.59 -9.34
N PHE A 323 -16.71 -11.42 -10.30
CA PHE A 323 -17.13 -10.11 -10.77
C PHE A 323 -17.70 -9.24 -9.65
N PHE A 324 -18.62 -9.77 -8.83
CA PHE A 324 -19.20 -9.05 -7.69
C PHE A 324 -18.15 -8.66 -6.65
N ILE A 325 -17.18 -9.54 -6.37
CA ILE A 325 -16.09 -9.25 -5.43
C ILE A 325 -15.17 -8.15 -5.97
N VAL A 326 -14.80 -8.20 -7.25
CA VAL A 326 -14.00 -7.16 -7.90
C VAL A 326 -14.76 -5.83 -7.91
N LEU A 327 -16.07 -5.85 -8.18
CA LEU A 327 -16.93 -4.66 -8.12
C LEU A 327 -16.97 -4.06 -6.72
N ILE A 328 -17.19 -4.89 -5.69
CA ILE A 328 -17.14 -4.45 -4.28
C ILE A 328 -15.77 -3.83 -3.97
N PHE A 329 -14.68 -4.45 -4.43
CA PHE A 329 -13.33 -3.93 -4.24
C PHE A 329 -13.11 -2.56 -4.90
N MET A 330 -13.55 -2.39 -6.15
CA MET A 330 -13.46 -1.13 -6.88
C MET A 330 -14.21 0.02 -6.21
N VAL A 331 -15.28 -0.29 -5.46
CA VAL A 331 -16.03 0.73 -4.69
C VAL A 331 -15.41 0.95 -3.31
N THR A 332 -14.97 -0.11 -2.63
CA THR A 332 -14.56 -0.06 -1.22
C THR A 332 -13.13 0.35 -1.00
N LEU A 333 -12.18 -0.12 -1.83
CA LEU A 333 -10.77 0.27 -1.75
C LEU A 333 -10.61 1.80 -1.77
N PRO A 334 -11.30 2.53 -2.66
CA PRO A 334 -11.06 3.96 -2.77
C PRO A 334 -11.76 4.76 -1.65
N LEU A 335 -12.93 4.31 -1.18
CA LEU A 335 -13.58 4.80 0.04
C LEU A 335 -12.67 4.62 1.27
N LEU A 336 -12.09 3.44 1.43
CA LEU A 336 -11.21 3.11 2.54
C LEU A 336 -9.90 3.91 2.47
N SER A 337 -9.37 4.11 1.26
CA SER A 337 -8.20 4.95 1.02
C SER A 337 -8.48 6.40 1.41
N ALA A 338 -9.67 6.93 1.06
CA ALA A 338 -10.09 8.26 1.48
C ALA A 338 -10.29 8.37 3.01
N TYR A 339 -10.85 7.34 3.64
CA TYR A 339 -11.01 7.29 5.10
C TYR A 339 -9.66 7.18 5.84
N ALA A 340 -8.75 6.33 5.36
CA ALA A 340 -7.39 6.25 5.87
C ALA A 340 -6.67 7.59 5.70
N ALA A 341 -6.76 8.21 4.52
CA ALA A 341 -6.21 9.54 4.27
C ALA A 341 -6.79 10.59 5.23
N PHE A 342 -8.10 10.54 5.52
CA PHE A 342 -8.73 11.39 6.52
C PHE A 342 -8.11 11.19 7.92
N LEU A 343 -7.96 9.94 8.38
CA LEU A 343 -7.34 9.62 9.67
C LEU A 343 -5.89 10.12 9.76
N PHE A 344 -5.09 9.94 8.70
CA PHE A 344 -3.68 10.33 8.65
C PHE A 344 -3.47 11.85 8.51
N PHE A 345 -4.24 12.50 7.62
CA PHE A 345 -3.97 13.88 7.19
C PHE A 345 -4.85 14.95 7.83
N LYS A 346 -5.92 14.62 8.57
CA LYS A 346 -6.75 15.64 9.26
C LYS A 346 -6.14 16.08 10.59
N LYS A 347 -6.18 17.38 10.93
CA LYS A 347 -5.47 17.94 12.13
C LYS A 347 -6.27 17.58 13.37
N GLY A 348 -5.57 17.28 14.46
CA GLY A 348 -6.21 17.16 15.78
C GLY A 348 -6.74 18.51 16.26
N SER A 349 -7.65 18.49 17.22
CA SER A 349 -8.14 19.70 17.88
C SER A 349 -7.01 20.34 18.70
N PRO A 350 -6.69 21.63 18.52
CA PRO A 350 -5.58 22.26 19.23
C PRO A 350 -5.87 22.46 20.71
N ALA A 351 -7.15 22.59 21.09
CA ALA A 351 -7.58 22.70 22.47
C ALA A 351 -7.77 21.32 23.13
N GLU A 352 -7.80 21.34 24.46
CA GLU A 352 -8.31 20.24 25.26
C GLU A 352 -9.76 19.94 24.84
N ASN A 353 -10.08 18.66 24.76
CA ASN A 353 -11.42 18.19 24.41
C ASN A 353 -11.89 17.20 25.48
N ARG A 354 -13.12 16.68 25.32
CA ARG A 354 -13.73 15.72 26.27
C ARG A 354 -12.94 14.41 26.50
N TRP A 355 -11.90 14.17 25.72
CA TRP A 355 -11.01 13.01 25.82
C TRP A 355 -9.60 13.37 26.32
N GLY A 356 -9.40 14.61 26.77
CA GLY A 356 -8.20 15.12 27.44
C GLY A 356 -7.36 16.12 26.64
N ALA A 357 -6.28 16.55 27.27
CA ALA A 357 -5.29 17.45 26.70
C ALA A 357 -4.62 16.89 25.41
N PRO A 358 -4.21 17.76 24.48
CA PRO A 358 -3.51 17.33 23.26
C PRO A 358 -2.23 16.57 23.59
N SER A 359 -1.95 15.50 22.84
CA SER A 359 -0.76 14.68 23.02
C SER A 359 0.52 15.47 22.68
N ILE A 360 1.46 15.52 23.61
CA ILE A 360 2.75 16.19 23.44
C ILE A 360 3.64 15.34 22.53
N SER A 361 3.97 15.85 21.34
CA SER A 361 4.85 15.18 20.37
C SER A 361 6.31 15.43 20.72
N ASN A 362 6.99 14.43 21.30
CA ASN A 362 8.43 14.52 21.59
C ASN A 362 9.27 14.52 20.31
N LYS A 363 10.33 15.34 20.23
CA LYS A 363 11.22 15.40 19.06
C LYS A 363 11.86 14.02 18.77
N LEU A 364 11.82 13.56 17.51
CA LEU A 364 12.46 12.29 17.12
C LEU A 364 13.98 12.39 17.26
N PRO A 365 14.66 11.32 17.70
CA PRO A 365 16.10 11.23 17.54
C PRO A 365 16.47 11.22 16.04
N PRO A 366 17.68 11.68 15.67
CA PRO A 366 18.12 11.70 14.27
C PRO A 366 18.09 10.28 13.66
N MET A 367 17.50 10.15 12.47
CA MET A 367 17.15 8.87 11.84
C MET A 367 18.33 7.90 11.72
N ARG A 368 19.49 8.41 11.29
CA ARG A 368 20.72 7.60 11.15
C ARG A 368 21.19 7.04 12.49
N ALA A 369 21.19 7.86 13.55
CA ALA A 369 21.60 7.43 14.88
C ALA A 369 20.57 6.47 15.51
N ALA A 370 19.29 6.69 15.23
CA ALA A 370 18.20 5.87 15.77
C ALA A 370 18.14 4.48 15.14
N PHE A 371 18.21 4.37 13.81
CA PHE A 371 17.88 3.13 13.09
C PHE A 371 19.07 2.45 12.39
N LEU A 372 20.05 3.22 11.90
CA LEU A 372 21.10 2.70 11.01
C LEU A 372 22.47 2.55 11.67
N SER A 373 22.68 3.19 12.82
CA SER A 373 23.92 3.07 13.60
C SER A 373 24.01 1.71 14.29
N THR A 374 25.18 1.08 14.24
CA THR A 374 25.54 -0.10 15.06
C THR A 374 26.12 0.31 16.42
N ASN A 375 26.43 1.59 16.62
CA ASN A 375 27.08 2.11 17.82
C ASN A 375 26.06 2.45 18.92
N GLY A 376 26.48 2.23 20.17
CA GLY A 376 25.68 2.49 21.38
C GLY A 376 24.84 1.29 21.83
N SER A 377 24.36 1.35 23.08
CA SER A 377 23.42 0.38 23.63
C SER A 377 21.97 0.72 23.24
N ILE A 378 21.08 -0.25 23.39
CA ILE A 378 19.64 -0.09 23.21
C ILE A 378 18.86 -0.97 24.19
N GLU A 379 17.98 -0.34 24.95
CA GLU A 379 17.09 -1.04 25.86
C GLU A 379 16.04 -1.86 25.10
N ARG A 380 15.40 -2.81 25.80
CA ARG A 380 14.46 -3.76 25.23
C ARG A 380 13.29 -3.09 24.49
N ARG A 381 12.62 -2.14 25.14
CA ARG A 381 11.44 -1.46 24.58
C ARG A 381 11.77 -0.65 23.31
N PRO A 382 12.77 0.26 23.32
CA PRO A 382 13.13 1.00 22.11
C PRO A 382 13.65 0.08 21.00
N PHE A 383 14.34 -1.02 21.34
CA PHE A 383 14.72 -2.04 20.36
C PHE A 383 13.51 -2.61 19.62
N ILE A 384 12.50 -3.10 20.34
CA ILE A 384 11.30 -3.68 19.73
C ILE A 384 10.59 -2.64 18.85
N VAL A 385 10.34 -1.45 19.36
CA VAL A 385 9.62 -0.39 18.63
C VAL A 385 10.39 0.03 17.38
N GLN A 386 11.69 0.30 17.49
CA GLN A 386 12.50 0.75 16.35
C GLN A 386 12.67 -0.34 15.31
N THR A 387 12.84 -1.60 15.72
CA THR A 387 12.93 -2.73 14.80
C THR A 387 11.63 -2.89 14.03
N LEU A 388 10.46 -2.92 14.69
CA LEU A 388 9.19 -3.07 13.99
C LEU A 388 8.91 -1.91 13.01
N LEU A 389 9.24 -0.68 13.38
CA LEU A 389 9.14 0.47 12.48
C LEU A 389 10.09 0.38 11.28
N LEU A 390 11.33 -0.05 11.51
CA LEU A 390 12.32 -0.22 10.46
C LEU A 390 11.92 -1.34 9.49
N LEU A 391 11.39 -2.44 10.01
CA LEU A 391 10.85 -3.55 9.22
C LEU A 391 9.71 -3.08 8.33
N THR A 392 8.75 -2.31 8.85
CA THR A 392 7.68 -1.74 8.02
C THR A 392 8.20 -0.83 6.93
N ALA A 393 9.13 0.07 7.27
CA ALA A 393 9.72 0.97 6.29
C ALA A 393 10.49 0.19 5.21
N ALA A 394 11.31 -0.79 5.59
CA ALA A 394 12.07 -1.62 4.67
C ALA A 394 11.16 -2.50 3.79
N GLY A 395 10.12 -3.11 4.37
CA GLY A 395 9.17 -3.95 3.64
C GLY A 395 8.36 -3.17 2.59
N ILE A 396 8.19 -1.86 2.75
CA ILE A 396 7.57 -0.99 1.75
C ILE A 396 8.62 -0.48 0.75
N ILE A 397 9.72 0.10 1.25
CA ILE A 397 10.68 0.83 0.41
C ILE A 397 11.52 -0.12 -0.45
N VAL A 398 12.02 -1.23 0.12
CA VAL A 398 12.96 -2.10 -0.58
C VAL A 398 12.34 -2.75 -1.81
N PRO A 399 11.15 -3.40 -1.74
CA PRO A 399 10.54 -4.00 -2.93
C PRO A 399 10.19 -2.96 -3.99
N ILE A 400 9.67 -1.79 -3.60
CA ILE A 400 9.31 -0.70 -4.53
C ILE A 400 10.56 -0.15 -5.23
N ALA A 401 11.61 0.19 -4.46
CA ALA A 401 12.85 0.73 -5.00
C ALA A 401 13.54 -0.30 -5.90
N LEU A 402 13.59 -1.57 -5.47
CA LEU A 402 14.17 -2.63 -6.26
C LEU A 402 13.40 -2.81 -7.57
N TYR A 403 12.06 -2.92 -7.50
CA TYR A 403 11.23 -3.04 -8.69
C TYR A 403 11.45 -1.88 -9.67
N LEU A 404 11.38 -0.63 -9.21
CA LEU A 404 11.51 0.54 -10.09
C LEU A 404 12.90 0.66 -10.74
N VAL A 405 13.96 0.25 -10.04
CA VAL A 405 15.35 0.38 -10.54
C VAL A 405 15.77 -0.83 -11.35
N SER A 406 15.45 -2.04 -10.86
CA SER A 406 16.00 -3.27 -11.40
C SER A 406 15.26 -3.73 -12.65
N VAL A 407 13.93 -3.60 -12.67
CA VAL A 407 13.09 -4.07 -13.79
C VAL A 407 13.59 -3.59 -15.16
N PRO A 408 13.82 -2.29 -15.42
CA PRO A 408 14.28 -1.86 -16.74
C PRO A 408 15.65 -2.45 -17.11
N ILE A 409 16.56 -2.60 -16.14
CA ILE A 409 17.88 -3.19 -16.36
C ILE A 409 17.75 -4.67 -16.73
N PHE A 410 16.92 -5.42 -16.00
CA PHE A 410 16.70 -6.84 -16.28
C PHE A 410 16.08 -7.05 -17.66
N PHE A 411 15.11 -6.24 -18.07
CA PHE A 411 14.53 -6.35 -19.41
C PHE A 411 15.55 -6.08 -20.52
N ILE A 412 16.44 -5.10 -20.34
CA ILE A 412 17.53 -4.84 -21.28
C ILE A 412 18.48 -6.06 -21.35
N LEU A 413 18.92 -6.57 -20.19
CA LEU A 413 19.86 -7.70 -20.14
C LEU A 413 19.25 -9.01 -20.68
N ILE A 414 17.96 -9.26 -20.43
CA ILE A 414 17.23 -10.38 -21.02
C ILE A 414 17.12 -10.20 -22.54
N GLY A 415 16.78 -9.00 -23.01
CA GLY A 415 16.70 -8.69 -24.44
C GLY A 415 18.04 -8.82 -25.18
N LEU A 416 19.16 -8.61 -24.47
CA LEU A 416 20.52 -8.83 -24.97
C LEU A 416 20.98 -10.30 -24.88
N GLY A 417 20.16 -11.21 -24.33
CA GLY A 417 20.50 -12.61 -24.12
C GLY A 417 21.53 -12.87 -23.01
N VAL A 418 21.80 -11.87 -22.16
CA VAL A 418 22.76 -11.98 -21.04
C VAL A 418 22.15 -12.72 -19.86
N LEU A 419 20.85 -12.54 -19.62
CA LEU A 419 20.13 -13.18 -18.51
C LEU A 419 18.96 -14.02 -19.03
N PRO A 420 18.67 -15.17 -18.39
CA PRO A 420 17.51 -15.98 -18.75
C PRO A 420 16.19 -15.29 -18.36
N PHE A 421 15.11 -15.67 -19.05
CA PHE A 421 13.75 -15.28 -18.69
C PHE A 421 13.44 -15.68 -17.24
N GLY A 422 12.69 -14.85 -16.51
CA GLY A 422 12.36 -15.07 -15.10
C GLY A 422 13.39 -14.59 -14.07
N THR A 423 14.61 -14.19 -14.47
CA THR A 423 15.63 -13.72 -13.49
C THR A 423 15.14 -12.53 -12.65
N HIS A 424 14.38 -11.61 -13.25
CA HIS A 424 13.77 -10.49 -12.52
C HIS A 424 12.67 -10.93 -11.56
N MET A 425 11.95 -12.01 -11.89
CA MET A 425 10.92 -12.58 -11.02
C MET A 425 11.55 -13.19 -9.76
N HIS A 426 12.71 -13.84 -9.89
CA HIS A 426 13.46 -14.34 -8.75
C HIS A 426 13.87 -13.20 -7.80
N LEU A 427 14.48 -12.14 -8.34
CA LEU A 427 14.86 -10.97 -7.55
C LEU A 427 13.65 -10.30 -6.89
N PHE A 428 12.54 -10.18 -7.62
CA PHE A 428 11.30 -9.62 -7.10
C PHE A 428 10.70 -10.45 -5.96
N ALA A 429 10.77 -11.79 -6.05
CA ALA A 429 10.33 -12.68 -4.99
C ALA A 429 11.24 -12.62 -3.75
N MET A 430 12.55 -12.45 -3.94
CA MET A 430 13.51 -12.32 -2.83
C MET A 430 13.36 -11.01 -2.04
N ALA A 431 13.03 -9.90 -2.71
CA ALA A 431 12.98 -8.57 -2.09
C ALA A 431 12.03 -8.46 -0.87
N PRO A 432 10.76 -8.90 -0.95
CA PRO A 432 9.85 -8.89 0.19
C PRO A 432 10.15 -10.01 1.19
N ALA A 433 11.01 -10.98 0.87
CA ALA A 433 11.36 -12.07 1.78
C ALA A 433 12.64 -11.75 2.61
N LEU A 434 13.56 -10.96 2.06
CA LEU A 434 14.84 -10.61 2.69
C LEU A 434 14.88 -9.22 3.35
N TYR A 435 13.78 -8.45 3.27
CA TYR A 435 13.68 -7.16 3.96
C TYR A 435 14.01 -7.18 5.47
N PRO A 436 13.85 -8.29 6.24
CA PRO A 436 14.17 -8.28 7.66
C PRO A 436 15.65 -8.04 7.96
N ILE A 437 16.55 -8.27 7.00
CA ILE A 437 17.99 -7.94 7.09
C ILE A 437 18.20 -6.46 7.48
N ALA A 438 17.26 -5.57 7.13
CA ALA A 438 17.30 -4.17 7.52
C ALA A 438 17.43 -3.96 9.04
N ALA A 439 16.97 -4.90 9.86
CA ALA A 439 17.07 -4.83 11.33
C ALA A 439 18.47 -5.10 11.89
N LEU A 440 19.45 -5.51 11.07
CA LEU A 440 20.79 -5.90 11.50
C LEU A 440 21.48 -4.88 12.42
N PRO A 441 21.47 -3.55 12.15
CA PRO A 441 22.12 -2.58 13.03
C PRO A 441 21.54 -2.57 14.44
N LEU A 442 20.22 -2.72 14.57
CA LEU A 442 19.50 -2.75 15.84
C LEU A 442 19.75 -4.05 16.60
N VAL A 443 19.80 -5.18 15.90
CA VAL A 443 20.15 -6.49 16.47
C VAL A 443 21.57 -6.45 17.07
N ILE A 444 22.55 -5.90 16.33
CA ILE A 444 23.92 -5.75 16.82
C ILE A 444 23.97 -4.89 18.09
N ARG A 445 23.26 -3.76 18.13
CA ARG A 445 23.19 -2.90 19.31
C ARG A 445 22.57 -3.61 20.51
N ARG A 446 21.51 -4.39 20.29
CA ARG A 446 20.85 -5.15 21.36
C ARG A 446 21.75 -6.27 21.89
N LEU A 447 22.46 -6.99 21.01
CA LEU A 447 23.45 -7.99 21.42
C LEU A 447 24.57 -7.38 22.27
N ARG A 448 25.13 -6.23 21.86
CA ARG A 448 26.12 -5.50 22.66
C ARG A 448 25.59 -5.10 24.04
N THR A 449 24.34 -4.67 24.11
CA THR A 449 23.67 -4.33 25.38
C THR A 449 23.54 -5.54 26.30
N LEU A 450 23.40 -6.74 25.73
CA LEU A 450 23.35 -8.01 26.46
C LEU A 450 24.75 -8.59 26.75
N GLY A 451 25.83 -7.88 26.43
CA GLY A 451 27.21 -8.36 26.59
C GLY A 451 27.58 -9.49 25.63
N ARG A 452 26.87 -9.63 24.50
CA ARG A 452 27.05 -10.71 23.51
C ARG A 452 27.83 -10.23 22.28
N SER A 453 28.41 -11.20 21.59
CA SER A 453 29.16 -10.95 20.36
C SER A 453 28.22 -10.51 19.22
N PRO A 454 28.61 -9.53 18.36
CA PRO A 454 27.81 -9.14 17.21
C PRO A 454 27.61 -10.28 16.20
N TYR A 455 28.51 -11.27 16.16
CA TYR A 455 28.42 -12.43 15.27
C TYR A 455 27.22 -13.33 15.60
N GLU A 456 26.68 -13.27 16.82
CA GLU A 456 25.45 -13.99 17.18
C GLU A 456 24.23 -13.52 16.37
N ALA A 457 24.31 -12.37 15.67
CA ALA A 457 23.28 -11.92 14.74
C ALA A 457 23.00 -12.93 13.62
N VAL A 458 23.98 -13.76 13.24
CA VAL A 458 23.80 -14.82 12.22
C VAL A 458 22.65 -15.75 12.61
N PHE A 459 22.52 -16.12 13.88
CA PHE A 459 21.43 -16.98 14.34
C PHE A 459 20.07 -16.31 14.25
N VAL A 460 19.99 -14.98 14.42
CA VAL A 460 18.75 -14.21 14.30
C VAL A 460 18.26 -14.19 12.86
N PHE A 461 19.18 -14.12 11.89
CA PHE A 461 18.87 -14.08 10.45
C PHE A 461 18.96 -15.44 9.76
N ALA A 462 19.29 -16.51 10.47
CA ALA A 462 19.35 -17.87 9.93
C ALA A 462 18.08 -18.29 9.14
N PRO A 463 16.84 -17.94 9.58
CA PRO A 463 15.62 -18.21 8.80
C PRO A 463 15.62 -17.68 7.36
N LEU A 464 16.44 -16.67 7.06
CA LEU A 464 16.49 -16.04 5.75
C LEU A 464 17.41 -16.77 4.76
N ILE A 465 18.30 -17.64 5.26
CA ILE A 465 19.31 -18.33 4.43
C ILE A 465 18.67 -19.29 3.42
N PRO A 466 17.65 -20.10 3.77
CA PRO A 466 17.03 -21.02 2.82
C PRO A 466 16.13 -20.35 1.78
N ILE A 467 15.63 -19.14 2.06
CA ILE A 467 14.60 -18.45 1.26
C ILE A 467 14.97 -18.32 -0.23
N PRO A 468 16.18 -17.85 -0.62
CA PRO A 468 16.53 -17.70 -2.03
C PRO A 468 16.43 -19.03 -2.78
N PHE A 469 16.85 -20.12 -2.16
CA PHE A 469 16.82 -21.44 -2.77
C PHE A 469 15.40 -22.01 -2.85
N ALA A 470 14.58 -21.79 -1.82
CA ALA A 470 13.19 -22.22 -1.80
C ALA A 470 12.33 -21.50 -2.86
N LEU A 471 12.71 -20.29 -3.26
CA LEU A 471 12.00 -19.50 -4.28
C LEU A 471 12.41 -19.84 -5.72
N LEU A 472 13.51 -20.58 -5.95
CA LEU A 472 13.99 -20.91 -7.29
C LEU A 472 12.93 -21.61 -8.16
N PRO A 473 12.28 -22.71 -7.70
CA PRO A 473 11.21 -23.37 -8.45
C PRO A 473 10.10 -22.43 -8.91
N ILE A 474 9.63 -21.58 -7.99
CA ILE A 474 8.54 -20.64 -8.25
C ILE A 474 8.96 -19.62 -9.30
N SER A 475 10.16 -19.04 -9.15
CA SER A 475 10.67 -18.05 -10.10
C SER A 475 10.94 -18.62 -11.49
N GLU A 476 11.38 -19.88 -11.57
CA GLU A 476 11.61 -20.56 -12.85
C GLU A 476 10.29 -20.82 -13.57
N SER A 477 9.25 -21.27 -12.86
CA SER A 477 7.90 -21.41 -13.41
C SER A 477 7.35 -20.08 -13.95
N PHE A 478 7.56 -18.96 -13.24
CA PHE A 478 7.17 -17.63 -13.75
C PHE A 478 8.01 -17.21 -14.97
N GLY A 479 9.30 -17.57 -15.02
CA GLY A 479 10.16 -17.36 -16.18
C GLY A 479 9.67 -18.13 -17.41
N ILE A 480 9.29 -19.39 -17.22
CA ILE A 480 8.69 -20.24 -18.27
C ILE A 480 7.36 -19.64 -18.72
N LEU A 481 6.49 -19.21 -17.79
CA LEU A 481 5.22 -18.55 -18.13
C LEU A 481 5.44 -17.34 -19.03
N GLN A 482 6.41 -16.51 -18.67
CA GLN A 482 6.78 -15.34 -19.46
C GLN A 482 7.31 -15.76 -20.84
N PHE A 483 8.17 -16.76 -20.91
CA PHE A 483 8.68 -17.28 -22.18
C PHE A 483 7.58 -17.86 -23.08
N ILE A 484 6.63 -18.64 -22.54
CA ILE A 484 5.46 -19.16 -23.26
C ILE A 484 4.58 -18.02 -23.79
N SER A 485 4.42 -16.94 -23.01
CA SER A 485 3.68 -15.75 -23.45
C SER A 485 4.30 -15.11 -24.71
N PHE A 486 5.57 -15.39 -24.99
CA PHE A 486 6.28 -14.95 -26.19
C PHE A 486 6.37 -16.03 -27.27
N ALA A 487 6.63 -17.28 -26.90
CA ALA A 487 6.76 -18.44 -27.79
C ALA A 487 5.49 -19.31 -27.73
N HIS A 488 4.59 -19.11 -28.70
CA HIS A 488 3.22 -19.66 -28.71
C HIS A 488 3.13 -21.20 -28.83
N ASP A 489 4.24 -21.91 -28.99
CA ASP A 489 4.27 -23.36 -29.31
C ASP A 489 4.68 -24.26 -28.13
N ILE A 490 4.78 -23.74 -26.91
CA ILE A 490 5.26 -24.50 -25.75
C ILE A 490 4.09 -25.01 -24.91
N PRO A 491 4.03 -26.33 -24.61
CA PRO A 491 2.96 -26.89 -23.81
C PRO A 491 3.02 -26.33 -22.38
N LEU A 492 1.88 -25.83 -21.90
CA LEU A 492 1.75 -25.20 -20.59
C LEU A 492 2.14 -26.12 -19.43
N ARG A 493 2.11 -27.45 -19.63
CA ARG A 493 2.60 -28.44 -18.66
C ARG A 493 4.05 -28.18 -18.22
N ARG A 494 4.90 -27.61 -19.08
CA ARG A 494 6.28 -27.25 -18.73
C ARG A 494 6.39 -26.23 -17.58
N LEU A 495 5.33 -25.47 -17.31
CA LEU A 495 5.29 -24.55 -16.17
C LEU A 495 5.37 -25.30 -14.82
N LEU A 496 4.95 -26.56 -14.78
CA LEU A 496 4.86 -27.37 -13.57
C LEU A 496 6.13 -28.15 -13.27
N ASP A 497 6.97 -28.37 -14.27
CA ASP A 497 8.17 -29.19 -14.11
C ASP A 497 9.07 -28.67 -12.96
N PRO A 498 9.31 -27.35 -12.79
CA PRO A 498 10.06 -26.85 -11.64
C PRO A 498 9.33 -27.02 -10.30
N LEU A 499 7.99 -27.06 -10.29
CA LEU A 499 7.17 -27.16 -9.08
C LEU A 499 6.99 -28.60 -8.59
N VAL A 500 7.51 -29.60 -9.32
CA VAL A 500 7.46 -30.99 -8.87
C VAL A 500 8.27 -31.16 -7.59
N VAL A 501 7.62 -31.65 -6.55
CA VAL A 501 8.22 -31.91 -5.24
C VAL A 501 8.34 -33.42 -5.04
N ALA A 502 9.58 -33.88 -4.85
CA ALA A 502 9.91 -35.28 -4.60
C ALA A 502 10.83 -35.43 -3.37
N PRO A 503 10.72 -36.55 -2.65
CA PRO A 503 11.60 -36.86 -1.53
C PRO A 503 12.92 -37.41 -2.07
N THR A 504 13.90 -36.54 -2.28
CA THR A 504 15.28 -36.92 -2.56
C THR A 504 16.12 -36.64 -1.33
N ASP A 505 17.27 -37.31 -1.20
CA ASP A 505 18.18 -37.07 -0.06
C ASP A 505 18.54 -35.58 0.07
N GLY A 506 18.73 -34.89 -1.07
CA GLY A 506 19.01 -33.46 -1.11
C GLY A 506 17.85 -32.59 -0.61
N SER A 507 16.61 -32.86 -1.04
CA SER A 507 15.44 -32.07 -0.64
C SER A 507 15.03 -32.34 0.82
N LEU A 508 15.21 -33.56 1.32
CA LEU A 508 15.06 -33.89 2.74
C LEU A 508 16.09 -33.19 3.61
N MET A 509 17.35 -33.15 3.19
CA MET A 509 18.42 -32.42 3.89
C MET A 509 18.19 -30.90 3.86
N PHE A 510 17.71 -30.36 2.74
CA PHE A 510 17.34 -28.95 2.65
C PHE A 510 16.18 -28.59 3.57
N ALA A 511 15.15 -29.45 3.66
CA ALA A 511 14.04 -29.28 4.60
C ALA A 511 14.51 -29.31 6.06
N ALA A 512 15.40 -30.25 6.42
CA ALA A 512 16.01 -30.32 7.75
C ALA A 512 16.79 -29.05 8.08
N PHE A 513 17.65 -28.61 7.15
CA PHE A 513 18.43 -27.39 7.28
C PHE A 513 17.52 -26.16 7.46
N SER A 514 16.46 -26.06 6.67
CA SER A 514 15.48 -24.97 6.76
C SER A 514 14.79 -24.94 8.12
N PHE A 515 14.40 -26.11 8.66
CA PHE A 515 13.81 -26.22 9.98
C PHE A 515 14.79 -25.81 11.09
N VAL A 516 16.05 -26.24 11.02
CA VAL A 516 17.10 -25.84 11.98
C VAL A 516 17.33 -24.33 11.94
N CYS A 517 17.39 -23.74 10.74
CA CYS A 517 17.48 -22.29 10.55
C CYS A 517 16.29 -21.56 11.19
N ALA A 518 15.06 -22.07 11.03
CA ALA A 518 13.85 -21.54 11.65
C ALA A 518 13.97 -21.52 13.18
N VAL A 519 14.33 -22.66 13.78
CA VAL A 519 14.46 -22.82 15.24
C VAL A 519 15.58 -21.94 15.80
N ALA A 520 16.73 -21.87 15.12
CA ALA A 520 17.83 -20.98 15.49
C ALA A 520 17.40 -19.51 15.50
N GLY A 521 16.63 -19.08 14.50
CA GLY A 521 16.02 -17.76 14.43
C GLY A 521 15.11 -17.46 15.61
N ILE A 522 14.19 -18.37 15.93
CA ILE A 522 13.27 -18.23 17.07
C ILE A 522 14.04 -18.08 18.38
N ILE A 523 15.06 -18.92 18.61
CA ILE A 523 15.91 -18.85 19.81
C ILE A 523 16.66 -17.51 19.85
N GLY A 524 17.22 -17.07 18.72
CA GLY A 524 17.91 -15.79 18.59
C GLY A 524 17.00 -14.61 18.94
N ILE A 525 15.80 -14.56 18.36
CA ILE A 525 14.80 -13.51 18.62
C ILE A 525 14.35 -13.53 20.09
N ALA A 526 14.06 -14.71 20.65
CA ALA A 526 13.64 -14.86 22.04
C ALA A 526 14.69 -14.29 23.02
N ARG A 527 15.98 -14.48 22.73
CA ARG A 527 17.08 -13.90 23.54
C ARG A 527 17.10 -12.37 23.48
N LEU A 528 16.89 -11.77 22.31
CA LEU A 528 16.88 -10.30 22.15
C LEU A 528 15.73 -9.64 22.91
N VAL A 529 14.60 -10.34 23.01
CA VAL A 529 13.34 -9.88 23.63
C VAL A 529 13.25 -10.27 25.12
N LYS A 530 14.23 -11.01 25.67
CA LYS A 530 14.29 -11.31 27.11
C LYS A 530 14.43 -10.01 27.93
N LYS A 531 13.75 -9.97 29.09
CA LYS A 531 13.79 -8.85 30.03
C LYS A 531 15.17 -8.71 30.64
#